data_AF-A0A4Q3B092-F1
#
_entry.id   AF-A0A4Q3B092-F1
#
_cell.length_a   1.000
_cell.length_b   1.000
_cell.length_c   1.000
_cell.angle_alpha   90.00
_cell.angle_beta   90.00
_cell.angle_gamma   90.00
#
_symmetry.space_group_name_H-M   'P 1'
#
loop_
_entity.id
_entity.type
_entity.pdbx_description
1 polymer ?
#
loop_
_entity_poly.entity_id
_entity_poly.type
_entity_poly.pdbx_seq_one_letter_code
_entity_poly.pdbx_strand_id
1 'polypeptide(L)'
;MTDKIIGIGSVVQHPEYGEGVVINVKSTAYLISFLNHDTKEIAHRFAGLEVIREEEPDDDLVSLYEVERSLRQILQKFSDVQETVPLGQKWVGGKIIMQPADKNLKPKEIPAEAFFHKIVMIRDRMRTLEQRVNS
;
A
#
# COMPACT_ATOMS: atom_id res chain seq x y z
N MET A 1 -9.04 1.56 26.99
CA MET A 1 -10.46 1.98 26.92
C MET A 1 -10.79 2.01 25.45
N THR A 2 -11.81 1.26 25.05
CA THR A 2 -12.16 1.00 23.66
C THR A 2 -12.65 2.31 23.02
N ASP A 3 -11.91 2.85 22.04
CA ASP A 3 -12.38 3.99 21.25
C ASP A 3 -13.61 3.54 20.47
N LYS A 4 -14.79 3.83 21.02
CA LYS A 4 -16.07 3.45 20.44
C LYS A 4 -16.34 4.39 19.25
N ILE A 5 -16.37 3.83 18.05
CA ILE A 5 -16.65 4.57 16.83
C ILE A 5 -18.16 4.72 16.71
N ILE A 6 -18.64 5.96 16.58
CA ILE A 6 -20.06 6.27 16.40
C ILE A 6 -20.45 6.12 14.92
N GLY A 7 -21.62 5.54 14.65
CA GLY A 7 -22.12 5.32 13.30
C GLY A 7 -22.59 6.60 12.60
N ILE A 8 -22.68 6.54 11.27
CA ILE A 8 -23.34 7.59 10.46
C ILE A 8 -24.81 7.68 10.88
N GLY A 9 -25.34 8.90 11.00
CA GLY A 9 -26.69 9.15 11.52
C GLY A 9 -26.74 9.44 13.03
N SER A 10 -25.63 9.23 13.74
CA SER A 10 -25.53 9.61 15.16
C SER A 10 -25.68 11.12 15.35
N VAL A 11 -26.41 11.52 16.38
CA VAL A 11 -26.60 12.92 16.78
C VAL A 11 -25.62 13.25 17.89
N VAL A 12 -24.85 14.33 17.70
CA VAL A 12 -23.78 14.76 18.59
C VAL A 12 -23.91 16.25 18.92
N GLN A 13 -23.42 16.64 20.08
CA GLN A 13 -23.32 18.01 20.54
C GLN A 13 -21.85 18.43 20.59
N HIS A 14 -21.51 19.48 19.86
CA HIS A 14 -20.20 20.12 19.91
C HIS A 14 -20.28 21.43 20.73
N PRO A 15 -19.32 21.72 21.61
CA PRO A 15 -19.36 22.88 22.51
C PRO A 15 -19.37 24.21 21.75
N GLU A 16 -18.74 24.26 20.58
CA GLU A 16 -18.65 25.47 19.76
C GLU A 16 -19.73 25.55 18.65
N TYR A 17 -20.16 24.40 18.11
CA TYR A 17 -20.98 24.34 16.89
C TYR A 17 -22.41 23.87 17.14
N GLY A 18 -22.73 23.48 18.38
CA GLY A 18 -24.05 23.05 18.76
C GLY A 18 -24.34 21.61 18.34
N GLU A 19 -25.61 21.32 18.12
CA GLU A 19 -26.10 20.00 17.71
C GLU A 19 -25.79 19.75 16.22
N GLY A 20 -25.30 18.54 15.93
CA GLY A 20 -24.99 18.10 14.58
C GLY A 20 -25.18 16.61 14.39
N VAL A 21 -25.23 16.19 13.13
CA VAL A 21 -25.43 14.80 12.71
C VAL A 21 -24.17 14.31 12.00
N VAL A 22 -23.68 13.13 12.39
CA VAL A 22 -22.56 12.48 11.72
C VAL A 22 -23.02 12.04 10.33
N ILE A 23 -22.43 12.61 9.29
CA ILE A 23 -22.73 12.25 7.90
C ILE A 23 -21.68 11.33 7.27
N ASN A 24 -20.48 11.25 7.87
CA ASN A 24 -19.41 10.36 7.42
C ASN A 24 -18.40 10.08 8.55
N VAL A 25 -17.75 8.92 8.50
CA VAL A 25 -16.68 8.51 9.40
C VAL A 25 -15.40 8.27 8.60
N LYS A 26 -14.41 9.15 8.74
CA LYS A 26 -13.05 8.95 8.17
C LYS A 26 -12.17 8.21 9.17
N SER A 27 -10.97 7.80 8.76
CA SER A 27 -10.03 7.06 9.61
C SER A 27 -9.54 7.82 10.85
N THR A 28 -9.56 9.16 10.84
CA THR A 28 -9.06 9.99 11.95
C THR A 28 -10.06 11.03 12.45
N ALA A 29 -11.20 11.18 11.77
CA ALA A 29 -12.16 12.24 12.05
C ALA A 29 -13.60 11.87 11.64
N TYR A 30 -14.57 12.48 12.30
CA TYR A 30 -15.98 12.48 11.93
C TYR A 30 -16.28 13.70 11.07
N LEU A 31 -17.09 13.50 10.04
CA LEU A 31 -17.66 14.59 9.28
C LEU A 31 -19.07 14.83 9.82
N ILE A 32 -19.29 15.99 10.44
CA ILE A 32 -20.53 16.33 11.15
C ILE A 32 -21.16 17.54 10.48
N SER A 33 -22.44 17.43 10.15
CA SER A 33 -23.27 18.55 9.65
C SER A 33 -24.00 19.17 10.84
N PHE A 34 -23.84 20.47 11.06
CA PHE A 34 -24.44 21.19 12.19
C PHE A 34 -25.68 21.95 11.73
N LEU A 35 -26.67 22.14 12.60
CA LEU A 35 -27.93 22.78 12.21
C LEU A 35 -27.73 24.25 11.80
N ASN A 36 -26.81 24.94 12.47
CA ASN A 36 -26.55 26.37 12.30
C ASN A 36 -25.19 26.66 11.63
N HIS A 37 -24.45 25.63 11.22
CA HIS A 37 -23.13 25.77 10.60
C HIS A 37 -22.94 24.76 9.47
N ASP A 38 -22.04 25.05 8.54
CA ASP A 38 -21.63 24.09 7.51
C ASP A 38 -21.00 22.83 8.13
N THR A 39 -20.86 21.80 7.30
CA THR A 39 -20.18 20.57 7.67
C THR A 39 -18.75 20.81 8.18
N LYS A 40 -18.40 20.26 9.35
CA LYS A 40 -17.04 20.30 9.92
C LYS A 40 -16.45 18.91 10.11
N GLU A 41 -15.13 18.86 10.05
CA GLU A 41 -14.34 17.67 10.34
C GLU A 41 -13.80 17.74 11.76
N ILE A 42 -14.24 16.80 12.61
CA ILE A 42 -13.91 16.75 14.05
C ILE A 42 -13.12 15.47 14.33
N ALA A 43 -11.93 15.59 14.94
CA ALA A 43 -11.09 14.43 15.22
C ALA A 43 -11.79 13.42 16.15
N HIS A 44 -11.56 12.12 15.93
CA HIS A 44 -12.15 11.07 16.79
C HIS A 44 -11.79 11.21 18.27
N ARG A 45 -10.62 11.79 18.55
CA ARG A 45 -10.09 11.99 19.91
C ARG A 45 -10.55 13.29 20.57
N PHE A 46 -11.44 14.06 19.93
CA PHE A 46 -11.92 15.29 20.51
C PHE A 46 -12.81 14.99 21.72
N ALA A 47 -12.28 15.24 22.92
CA ALA A 47 -12.93 14.90 24.19
C ALA A 47 -14.19 15.74 24.50
N GLY A 48 -14.40 16.84 23.77
CA GLY A 48 -15.56 17.71 23.97
C GLY A 48 -16.81 17.30 23.17
N LEU A 49 -16.76 16.20 22.40
CA LEU A 49 -17.92 15.75 21.63
C LEU A 49 -18.84 14.91 22.52
N GLU A 50 -20.05 15.40 22.78
CA GLU A 50 -21.07 14.62 23.50
C GLU A 50 -21.99 13.92 22.50
N VAL A 51 -22.28 12.63 22.72
CA VAL A 51 -23.17 11.86 21.86
C VAL A 51 -24.57 11.88 22.46
N ILE A 52 -25.53 12.51 21.77
CA ILE A 52 -26.93 12.60 22.19
C ILE A 52 -27.69 11.33 21.79
N ARG A 53 -27.47 10.86 20.56
CA ARG A 53 -28.06 9.63 20.02
C ARG A 53 -27.00 8.88 19.24
N GLU A 54 -26.73 7.67 19.67
CA GLU A 54 -25.82 6.77 18.99
C GLU A 54 -26.61 5.86 18.04
N GLU A 55 -26.26 5.89 16.77
CA GLU A 55 -26.64 4.85 15.81
C GLU A 55 -25.48 3.85 15.71
N GLU A 56 -25.80 2.57 15.68
CA GLU A 56 -24.80 1.54 15.40
C GLU A 56 -24.29 1.75 13.96
N PRO A 57 -22.97 1.67 13.72
CA PRO A 57 -22.44 1.78 12.37
C PRO A 57 -23.08 0.71 11.48
N ASP A 58 -23.72 1.14 10.40
CA ASP A 58 -24.28 0.24 9.39
C ASP A 58 -23.14 -0.61 8.80
N ASP A 59 -23.29 -1.93 8.85
CA ASP A 59 -22.27 -2.93 8.50
C ASP A 59 -21.83 -2.84 7.01
N ASP A 60 -22.56 -2.07 6.20
CA ASP A 60 -22.38 -1.97 4.74
C ASP A 60 -21.57 -0.75 4.26
N LEU A 61 -21.03 0.07 5.16
CA LEU A 61 -20.13 1.16 4.78
C LEU A 61 -18.69 0.67 4.66
N VAL A 62 -18.36 0.08 3.51
CA VAL A 62 -16.96 -0.25 3.18
C VAL A 62 -16.10 1.00 3.34
N SER A 63 -15.24 1.01 4.35
CA SER A 63 -14.41 2.17 4.65
C SER A 63 -13.50 2.47 3.46
N LEU A 64 -13.25 3.75 3.15
CA LEU A 64 -12.25 4.12 2.14
C LEU A 64 -10.87 3.49 2.43
N TYR A 65 -10.58 3.23 3.70
CA TYR A 65 -9.41 2.47 4.14
C TYR A 65 -9.41 1.01 3.65
N GLU A 66 -10.56 0.34 3.67
CA GLU A 66 -10.69 -1.03 3.18
C GLU A 66 -10.59 -1.10 1.67
N VAL A 67 -11.16 -0.09 0.97
CA VAL A 67 -10.99 0.07 -0.48
C VAL A 67 -9.51 0.31 -0.81
N GLU A 68 -8.82 1.19 -0.08
CA GLU A 68 -7.39 1.45 -0.27
C GLU A 68 -6.55 0.20 0.01
N ARG A 69 -6.85 -0.54 1.08
CA ARG A 69 -6.16 -1.78 1.43
C ARG A 69 -6.36 -2.83 0.35
N SER A 70 -7.58 -3.00 -0.14
CA SER A 70 -7.90 -3.91 -1.24
C SER A 70 -7.16 -3.52 -2.51
N LEU A 71 -7.17 -2.22 -2.86
CA LEU A 71 -6.44 -1.70 -4.01
C LEU A 71 -4.92 -1.90 -3.87
N ARG A 72 -4.34 -1.65 -2.69
CA ARG A 72 -2.91 -1.93 -2.42
C ARG A 72 -2.59 -3.41 -2.53
N GLN A 73 -3.46 -4.29 -2.03
CA GLN A 73 -3.27 -5.74 -2.13
C GLN A 73 -3.35 -6.22 -3.58
N ILE A 74 -4.30 -5.71 -4.35
CA ILE A 74 -4.40 -5.96 -5.80
C ILE A 74 -3.13 -5.44 -6.47
N LEU A 75 -2.75 -4.19 -6.24
CA LEU A 75 -1.54 -3.61 -6.82
C LEU A 75 -0.30 -4.39 -6.41
N GLN A 76 -0.11 -4.85 -5.18
CA GLN A 76 1.04 -5.67 -4.78
C GLN A 76 1.02 -7.06 -5.42
N LYS A 77 -0.15 -7.69 -5.51
CA LYS A 77 -0.33 -9.01 -6.12
C LYS A 77 -0.07 -9.00 -7.63
N PHE A 78 -0.45 -7.90 -8.30
CA PHE A 78 -0.23 -7.71 -9.73
C PHE A 78 1.03 -6.88 -10.04
N SER A 79 1.64 -6.25 -9.04
CA SER A 79 2.99 -5.64 -9.07
C SER A 79 4.08 -6.68 -8.95
N ASP A 80 3.83 -7.85 -9.53
CA ASP A 80 4.87 -8.64 -10.17
C ASP A 80 5.49 -7.93 -11.39
N VAL A 81 5.33 -6.60 -11.45
CA VAL A 81 6.12 -5.66 -12.24
C VAL A 81 7.56 -5.90 -11.81
N GLN A 82 8.22 -6.75 -12.57
CA GLN A 82 9.65 -6.88 -12.53
C GLN A 82 10.20 -5.51 -12.89
N GLU A 83 10.61 -4.75 -11.87
CA GLU A 83 11.35 -3.53 -12.09
C GLU A 83 12.54 -3.90 -12.97
N THR A 84 12.59 -3.34 -14.18
CA THR A 84 13.70 -3.54 -15.08
C THR A 84 14.90 -2.84 -14.46
N VAL A 85 15.65 -3.57 -13.62
CA VAL A 85 16.84 -3.04 -12.95
C VAL A 85 17.89 -2.75 -14.03
N PRO A 86 18.24 -1.48 -14.29
CA PRO A 86 19.24 -1.15 -15.27
C PRO A 86 20.61 -1.65 -14.81
N LEU A 87 21.49 -1.96 -15.76
CA LEU A 87 22.87 -2.31 -15.45
C LEU A 87 23.55 -1.10 -14.78
N GLY A 88 24.19 -1.32 -13.62
CA GLY A 88 24.89 -0.25 -12.93
C GLY A 88 25.98 0.36 -13.80
N GLN A 89 26.12 1.69 -13.78
CA GLN A 89 27.01 2.47 -14.67
C GLN A 89 28.45 1.92 -14.76
N LYS A 90 28.98 1.39 -13.64
CA LYS A 90 30.33 0.81 -13.57
C LYS A 90 30.56 -0.42 -14.45
N TRP A 91 29.50 -1.06 -14.93
CA TRP A 91 29.55 -2.28 -15.75
C TRP A 91 29.17 -2.04 -17.21
N VAL A 92 28.68 -0.85 -17.56
CA VAL A 92 28.25 -0.52 -18.92
C VAL A 92 29.47 -0.52 -19.86
N GLY A 93 29.38 -1.26 -20.96
CA GLY A 93 30.49 -1.48 -21.90
C GLY A 93 31.61 -2.37 -21.34
N GLY A 94 31.40 -2.97 -20.16
CA GLY A 94 32.35 -3.86 -19.51
C GLY A 94 32.33 -5.27 -20.09
N LYS A 95 33.35 -6.06 -19.75
CA LYS A 95 33.44 -7.49 -20.09
C LYS A 95 33.77 -8.33 -18.86
N ILE A 96 33.15 -9.49 -18.79
CA ILE A 96 33.45 -10.57 -17.85
C ILE A 96 34.51 -11.47 -18.50
N ILE A 97 35.61 -11.71 -17.80
CA ILE A 97 36.67 -12.61 -18.23
C ILE A 97 36.56 -13.89 -17.40
N MET A 98 36.21 -14.99 -18.04
CA MET A 98 36.26 -16.32 -17.42
C MET A 98 37.63 -16.93 -17.68
N GLN A 99 38.43 -17.00 -16.63
CA GLN A 99 39.77 -17.57 -16.66
C GLN A 99 39.72 -19.06 -16.34
N PRO A 100 40.09 -19.96 -17.28
CA PRO A 100 40.24 -21.38 -16.98
C PRO A 100 41.39 -21.61 -15.99
N ALA A 101 41.26 -22.66 -15.17
CA ALA A 101 42.33 -23.11 -14.28
C ALA A 101 43.55 -23.64 -15.06
N ASP A 102 43.31 -24.25 -16.23
CA ASP A 102 44.36 -24.63 -17.16
C ASP A 102 44.88 -23.39 -17.91
N LYS A 103 46.16 -23.07 -17.70
CA LYS A 103 46.83 -21.90 -18.29
C LYS A 103 47.07 -22.03 -19.79
N ASN A 104 46.93 -23.24 -20.36
CA ASN A 104 47.04 -23.46 -21.80
C ASN A 104 45.77 -23.08 -22.56
N LEU A 105 44.65 -22.92 -21.85
CA LEU A 105 43.37 -22.56 -22.44
C LEU A 105 43.19 -21.04 -22.46
N LYS A 106 42.65 -20.53 -23.57
CA LYS A 106 42.38 -19.11 -23.73
C LYS A 106 41.22 -18.68 -22.82
N PRO A 107 41.32 -17.51 -22.15
CA PRO A 107 40.21 -16.94 -21.41
C PRO A 107 39.03 -16.65 -22.32
N LYS A 108 37.82 -16.84 -21.79
CA LYS A 108 36.59 -16.51 -22.51
C LYS A 108 36.08 -15.15 -22.04
N GLU A 109 35.96 -14.22 -22.98
CA GLU A 109 35.38 -12.92 -22.73
C GLU A 109 33.88 -12.93 -23.05
N ILE A 110 33.07 -12.32 -22.17
CA ILE A 110 31.63 -12.18 -22.33
C ILE A 110 31.26 -10.73 -22.04
N PRO A 111 30.46 -10.04 -22.86
CA PRO A 111 29.93 -8.72 -22.53
C PRO A 111 29.14 -8.75 -21.22
N ALA A 112 29.35 -7.75 -20.36
CA ALA A 112 28.68 -7.68 -19.05
C ALA A 112 27.16 -7.67 -19.20
N GLU A 113 26.63 -6.93 -20.17
CA GLU A 113 25.20 -6.85 -20.50
C GLU A 113 24.63 -8.24 -20.81
N ALA A 114 25.32 -9.01 -21.67
CA ALA A 114 24.89 -10.34 -22.06
C ALA A 114 24.91 -11.31 -20.87
N PHE A 115 25.93 -11.21 -20.00
CA PHE A 115 26.02 -12.03 -18.79
C PHE A 115 24.88 -11.72 -17.81
N PHE A 116 24.68 -10.46 -17.44
CA PHE A 116 23.65 -10.08 -16.48
C PHE A 116 22.23 -10.30 -17.01
N HIS A 117 22.00 -10.11 -18.32
CA HIS A 117 20.73 -10.47 -18.94
C HIS A 117 20.40 -11.95 -18.78
N LYS A 118 21.39 -12.85 -18.91
CA LYS A 118 21.22 -14.28 -18.67
C LYS A 118 20.91 -14.60 -17.20
N ILE A 119 21.56 -13.91 -16.25
CA ILE A 119 21.29 -14.06 -14.81
C ILE A 119 19.86 -13.66 -14.47
N VAL A 120 19.39 -12.52 -14.98
CA VAL A 120 18.00 -12.05 -14.78
C VAL A 120 17.01 -13.09 -15.29
N MET A 121 17.19 -13.60 -16.52
CA MET A 121 16.32 -14.64 -17.06
C MET A 121 16.29 -15.92 -16.23
N ILE A 122 17.42 -16.34 -15.65
CA ILE A 122 17.48 -17.54 -14.79
C ILE A 122 16.72 -17.28 -13.48
N ARG A 123 16.92 -16.13 -12.84
CA ARG A 123 16.18 -15.73 -11.64
C ARG A 123 14.68 -15.76 -11.89
N ASP A 124 14.24 -15.21 -13.02
CA ASP A 124 12.82 -15.14 -13.34
C ASP A 124 12.21 -16.54 -13.55
N ARG A 125 12.95 -17.45 -14.20
CA ARG A 125 12.55 -18.86 -14.33
C ARG A 125 12.46 -19.57 -12.98
N MET A 126 13.45 -19.35 -12.11
CA MET A 126 13.46 -19.95 -10.76
C MET A 126 12.25 -19.48 -9.95
N ARG A 127 11.91 -18.20 -10.02
CA ARG A 127 10.72 -17.63 -9.37
C ARG A 127 9.43 -18.26 -9.91
N THR A 128 9.29 -18.42 -11.23
CA THR A 128 8.13 -19.10 -11.81
C THR A 128 8.02 -20.56 -11.36
N LEU A 129 9.15 -21.27 -11.22
CA LEU A 129 9.16 -22.63 -10.70
C LEU A 129 8.71 -22.68 -9.24
N GLU A 130 9.22 -21.78 -8.40
CA GLU A 130 8.83 -21.66 -7.00
C GLU A 130 7.32 -21.38 -6.85
N GLN A 131 6.77 -20.46 -7.64
CA GLN A 131 5.34 -20.18 -7.66
C GLN A 131 4.51 -21.42 -7.99
N ARG A 132 4.93 -22.21 -8.98
CA ARG A 132 4.24 -23.45 -9.36
C ARG A 132 4.32 -24.54 -8.30
N VAL A 133 5.40 -24.58 -7.53
CA VAL A 133 5.57 -25.54 -6.43
C VAL A 133 4.73 -25.14 -5.21
N ASN A 134 4.55 -23.84 -4.97
CA ASN A 134 3.81 -23.29 -3.83
C ASN A 134 2.30 -23.06 -4.10
N SER A 135 1.82 -23.35 -5.30
CA SER A 135 0.39 -23.32 -5.68
C SER A 135 -0.23 -24.70 -5.54
#